data_AF-A0A7W0GA72-F1
#
_entry.id   AF-A0A7W0GA72-F1
#
_cell.length_a   1.000
_cell.length_b   1.000
_cell.length_c   1.000
_cell.angle_alpha   90.00
_cell.angle_beta   90.00
_cell.angle_gamma   90.00
#
_symmetry.space_group_name_H-M   'P 1'
#
loop_
_entity.id
_entity.type
_entity.pdbx_description
1 polymer ?
#
loop_
_entity_poly.entity_id
_entity_poly.type
_entity_poly.pdbx_seq_one_letter_code
_entity_poly.pdbx_strand_id
1 'polypeptide(L)'
;KHKVLRSGLWLWGAALGVLLGLAILGNSRLVLLPLVVLGYLTWRLRSARTILALGVAGAVAAALVLAPWVIRNEVSVGCYAITTDTRALWKANNPATYDLLADGKWIDDVPNIPGAQLSPEFQAAIFADRGELIEVDECAQMRFYRGLVTDFWREQPGEKGKLAVQAAGMLWNPTFSVEREERSQGLVGVAKDWGEPLYMGVLYVFAVVGLFLVSRAFAVLAVALLAYNTLAAMVFVGNVRYRVPWDFLLALLAGVALARLWARARAR
;
A
#
# COMPACT_ATOMS: atom_id res chain seq x y z
N LYS A 1 40.14 -13.12 -2.92
CA LYS A 1 39.17 -11.98 -2.91
C LYS A 1 37.74 -12.37 -3.36
N HIS A 2 37.51 -13.37 -4.21
CA HIS A 2 36.14 -13.79 -4.62
C HIS A 2 35.30 -14.57 -3.58
N LYS A 3 35.93 -15.24 -2.59
CA LYS A 3 35.20 -16.03 -1.56
C LYS A 3 34.51 -15.15 -0.50
N VAL A 4 35.15 -14.07 -0.07
CA VAL A 4 34.63 -13.14 0.95
C VAL A 4 33.42 -12.33 0.44
N LEU A 5 33.36 -12.07 -0.88
CA LEU A 5 32.22 -11.40 -1.52
C LEU A 5 30.97 -12.31 -1.63
N ARG A 6 31.13 -13.65 -1.57
CA ARG A 6 30.01 -14.59 -1.65
C ARG A 6 29.30 -14.80 -0.32
N SER A 7 30.01 -14.76 0.81
CA SER A 7 29.40 -14.90 2.14
C SER A 7 28.53 -13.69 2.51
N GLY A 8 28.93 -12.48 2.13
CA GLY A 8 28.14 -11.28 2.38
C GLY A 8 26.82 -11.22 1.60
N LEU A 9 26.75 -11.86 0.43
CA LEU A 9 25.58 -11.77 -0.45
C LEU A 9 24.32 -12.38 0.19
N TRP A 10 24.46 -13.55 0.82
CA TRP A 10 23.36 -14.22 1.50
C TRP A 10 22.84 -13.40 2.67
N LEU A 11 23.74 -12.75 3.42
CA LEU A 11 23.37 -11.86 4.52
C LEU A 11 22.56 -10.65 4.02
N TRP A 12 22.97 -10.02 2.91
CA TRP A 12 22.21 -8.93 2.30
C TRP A 12 20.84 -9.37 1.79
N GLY A 13 20.77 -10.56 1.16
CA GLY A 13 19.50 -11.14 0.73
C GLY A 13 18.58 -11.42 1.91
N ALA A 14 19.09 -12.01 2.98
CA ALA A 14 18.33 -12.28 4.20
C ALA A 14 17.87 -10.97 4.87
N ALA A 15 18.74 -9.97 5.02
CA ALA A 15 18.38 -8.68 5.61
C ALA A 15 17.27 -7.99 4.79
N LEU A 16 17.38 -8.00 3.46
CA LEU A 16 16.33 -7.50 2.58
C LEU A 16 15.02 -8.28 2.77
N GLY A 17 15.09 -9.61 2.86
CA GLY A 17 13.93 -10.46 3.13
C GLY A 17 13.26 -10.15 4.46
N VAL A 18 14.02 -9.93 5.52
CA VAL A 18 13.49 -9.53 6.84
C VAL A 18 12.75 -8.20 6.73
N LEU A 19 13.36 -7.19 6.09
CA LEU A 19 12.72 -5.87 5.91
C LEU A 19 11.43 -5.98 5.09
N LEU A 20 11.44 -6.77 4.02
CA LEU A 20 10.25 -7.02 3.21
C LEU A 20 9.16 -7.77 3.98
N GLY A 21 9.52 -8.79 4.76
CA GLY A 21 8.59 -9.52 5.62
C GLY A 21 7.94 -8.61 6.66
N LEU A 22 8.73 -7.75 7.33
CA LEU A 22 8.22 -6.76 8.28
C LEU A 22 7.30 -5.74 7.59
N ALA A 23 7.65 -5.29 6.39
CA ALA A 23 6.81 -4.40 5.60
C ALA A 23 5.44 -5.05 5.28
N ILE A 24 5.43 -6.33 4.89
CA ILE A 24 4.20 -7.09 4.62
C ILE A 24 3.35 -7.26 5.89
N LEU A 25 3.98 -7.51 7.05
CA LEU A 25 3.26 -7.57 8.33
C LEU A 25 2.65 -6.21 8.71
N GLY A 26 3.36 -5.11 8.45
CA GLY A 26 2.84 -3.76 8.68
C GLY A 26 1.72 -3.39 7.71
N ASN A 27 1.74 -3.91 6.48
CA ASN A 27 0.72 -3.67 5.48
C ASN A 27 0.67 -4.80 4.44
N SER A 28 -0.39 -5.60 4.47
CA SER A 28 -0.58 -6.75 3.58
C SER A 28 -0.61 -6.37 2.09
N ARG A 29 -0.89 -5.11 1.74
CA ARG A 29 -0.79 -4.60 0.37
C ARG A 29 0.63 -4.66 -0.18
N LEU A 30 1.64 -4.85 0.65
CA LEU A 30 3.05 -4.97 0.26
C LEU A 30 3.46 -6.40 -0.11
N VAL A 31 2.53 -7.37 -0.13
CA VAL A 31 2.83 -8.79 -0.41
C VAL A 31 3.55 -9.02 -1.75
N LEU A 32 3.33 -8.15 -2.75
CA LEU A 32 3.97 -8.23 -4.07
C LEU A 32 5.22 -7.34 -4.19
N LEU A 33 5.57 -6.56 -3.16
CA LEU A 33 6.78 -5.72 -3.14
C LEU A 33 8.08 -6.53 -3.35
N PRO A 34 8.24 -7.76 -2.80
CA PRO A 34 9.42 -8.57 -3.08
C PRO A 34 9.66 -8.82 -4.58
N LEU A 35 8.59 -8.95 -5.37
CA LEU A 35 8.70 -9.15 -6.82
C LEU A 35 9.19 -7.89 -7.53
N VAL A 36 8.74 -6.71 -7.09
CA VAL A 36 9.22 -5.41 -7.62
C VAL A 36 10.71 -5.24 -7.34
N VAL A 37 11.14 -5.53 -6.11
CA VAL A 37 12.55 -5.45 -5.74
C VAL A 37 13.39 -6.47 -6.51
N LEU A 38 12.91 -7.70 -6.67
CA LEU A 38 13.60 -8.72 -7.47
C LEU A 38 13.70 -8.31 -8.94
N GLY A 39 12.63 -7.73 -9.51
CA GLY A 39 12.63 -7.18 -10.86
C GLY A 39 13.66 -6.06 -11.04
N TYR A 40 13.71 -5.13 -10.09
CA TYR A 40 14.74 -4.09 -10.06
C TYR A 40 16.17 -4.67 -9.96
N LEU A 41 16.40 -5.64 -9.07
CA LEU A 41 17.69 -6.30 -8.94
C LEU A 41 18.07 -7.06 -10.20
N THR A 42 17.11 -7.66 -10.90
CA THR A 42 17.33 -8.35 -12.17
C THR A 42 17.73 -7.39 -13.28
N TRP A 43 17.12 -6.21 -13.31
CA TRP A 43 17.51 -5.16 -14.24
C TRP A 43 18.91 -4.59 -13.89
N ARG A 44 19.20 -4.41 -12.60
CA ARG A 44 20.43 -3.75 -12.12
C ARG A 44 21.65 -4.66 -12.15
N LEU A 45 21.48 -5.93 -11.82
CA LEU A 45 22.52 -6.94 -11.71
C LEU A 45 22.50 -7.82 -12.96
N ARG A 46 23.65 -8.06 -13.57
CA ARG A 46 23.75 -8.90 -14.79
C ARG A 46 23.99 -10.39 -14.49
N SER A 47 24.02 -10.79 -13.22
CA SER A 47 24.40 -12.13 -12.78
C SER A 47 23.20 -12.91 -12.25
N ALA A 48 22.73 -13.88 -13.03
CA ALA A 48 21.62 -14.76 -12.65
C ALA A 48 21.87 -15.49 -11.32
N ARG A 49 23.12 -15.94 -11.07
CA ARG A 49 23.48 -16.61 -9.81
C ARG A 49 23.36 -15.68 -8.61
N THR A 50 23.72 -14.40 -8.77
CA THR A 50 23.62 -13.39 -7.71
C THR A 50 22.17 -13.08 -7.41
N ILE A 51 21.35 -12.90 -8.46
CA ILE A 51 19.91 -12.65 -8.33
C ILE A 51 19.22 -13.84 -7.65
N LEU A 52 19.53 -15.07 -8.07
CA LEU A 52 18.98 -16.28 -7.47
C LEU A 52 19.35 -16.40 -5.99
N ALA A 53 20.62 -16.18 -5.63
CA ALA A 53 21.06 -16.23 -4.24
C ALA A 53 20.35 -15.18 -3.37
N LEU A 54 20.26 -13.93 -3.84
CA LEU A 54 19.53 -12.86 -3.14
C LEU A 54 18.04 -13.17 -3.02
N GLY A 55 17.42 -13.64 -4.11
CA GLY A 55 16.00 -13.97 -4.18
C GLY A 55 15.63 -15.12 -3.24
N VAL A 56 16.39 -16.21 -3.26
CA VAL A 56 16.17 -17.35 -2.36
C VAL A 56 16.40 -16.97 -0.90
N ALA A 57 17.53 -16.31 -0.58
CA ALA A 57 17.82 -15.87 0.77
C ALA A 57 16.73 -14.93 1.31
N GLY A 58 16.30 -13.97 0.47
CA GLY A 58 15.27 -13.01 0.81
C GLY A 58 13.89 -13.67 0.97
N ALA A 59 13.51 -14.58 0.08
CA ALA A 59 12.24 -15.29 0.17
C ALA A 59 12.16 -16.15 1.44
N VAL A 60 13.22 -16.89 1.77
CA VAL A 60 13.27 -17.69 3.00
C VAL A 60 13.20 -16.79 4.23
N ALA A 61 13.98 -15.71 4.28
CA ALA A 61 13.95 -14.79 5.41
C ALA A 61 12.59 -14.09 5.57
N ALA A 62 11.96 -13.65 4.48
CA ALA A 62 10.62 -13.06 4.51
C ALA A 62 9.57 -14.07 5.00
N ALA A 63 9.63 -15.32 4.52
CA ALA A 63 8.74 -16.39 4.97
C ALA A 63 8.90 -16.68 6.46
N LEU A 64 10.14 -16.70 6.98
CA LEU A 64 10.39 -16.87 8.41
C LEU A 64 9.84 -15.71 9.26
N VAL A 65 9.89 -14.48 8.76
CA VAL A 65 9.28 -13.33 9.44
C VAL A 65 7.75 -13.40 9.43
N LEU A 66 7.15 -13.86 8.32
CA LEU A 66 5.70 -13.98 8.19
C LEU A 66 5.12 -15.18 8.94
N ALA A 67 5.88 -16.27 9.07
CA ALA A 67 5.39 -17.54 9.59
C ALA A 67 4.71 -17.46 10.96
N PRO A 68 5.25 -16.76 11.99
CA PRO A 68 4.59 -16.65 13.28
C PRO A 68 3.18 -16.05 13.19
N TRP A 69 2.99 -15.03 12.34
CA TRP A 69 1.70 -14.39 12.15
C TRP A 69 0.71 -15.30 11.42
N VAL A 70 1.15 -15.97 10.35
CA VAL A 70 0.30 -16.89 9.59
C VAL A 70 -0.10 -18.10 10.43
N ILE A 71 0.81 -18.66 11.24
CA ILE A 71 0.52 -19.74 12.20
C ILE A 71 -0.46 -19.25 13.26
N ARG A 72 -0.26 -18.05 13.81
CA ARG A 72 -1.19 -17.46 14.77
C ARG A 72 -2.59 -17.34 14.18
N ASN A 73 -2.72 -16.93 12.92
CA ASN A 73 -4.02 -16.82 12.26
C ASN A 73 -4.65 -18.20 12.03
N GLU A 74 -3.89 -19.21 11.61
CA GLU A 74 -4.43 -20.58 11.55
C GLU A 74 -5.00 -21.03 12.90
N VAL A 75 -4.26 -20.83 13.99
CA VAL A 75 -4.70 -21.24 15.34
C VAL A 75 -5.87 -20.40 15.86
N SER A 76 -5.90 -19.09 15.56
CA SER A 76 -6.88 -18.16 16.13
C SER A 76 -8.18 -18.06 15.33
N VAL A 77 -8.09 -18.18 14.00
CA VAL A 77 -9.23 -17.97 13.08
C VAL A 77 -9.51 -19.17 12.18
N GLY A 78 -8.61 -20.17 12.10
CA GLY A 78 -8.82 -21.39 11.33
C GLY A 78 -8.39 -21.32 9.85
N CYS A 79 -7.58 -20.32 9.46
CA CYS A 79 -6.96 -20.31 8.13
C CYS A 79 -5.58 -19.64 8.07
N TYR A 80 -4.71 -20.22 7.24
CA TYR A 80 -3.42 -19.64 6.84
C TYR A 80 -3.61 -18.34 6.03
N ALA A 81 -3.69 -17.21 6.72
CA ALA A 81 -3.89 -15.90 6.14
C ALA A 81 -2.86 -14.88 6.65
N ILE A 82 -2.47 -13.93 5.81
CA ILE A 82 -1.77 -12.70 6.23
C ILE A 82 -2.78 -11.69 6.80
N THR A 83 -3.97 -11.64 6.21
CA THR A 83 -5.10 -10.84 6.67
C THR A 83 -6.41 -11.54 6.27
N THR A 84 -7.45 -11.37 7.09
CA THR A 84 -8.81 -11.91 6.86
C THR A 84 -9.77 -10.87 6.30
N ASP A 85 -9.34 -9.61 6.14
CA ASP A 85 -10.21 -8.48 5.77
C ASP A 85 -10.41 -8.33 4.25
N THR A 86 -10.97 -9.36 3.60
CA THR A 86 -11.44 -9.23 2.21
C THR A 86 -12.75 -8.46 2.11
N ARG A 87 -13.42 -8.20 3.23
CA ARG A 87 -14.60 -7.32 3.24
C ARG A 87 -14.21 -5.90 2.88
N ALA A 88 -13.12 -5.34 3.43
CA ALA A 88 -12.61 -4.05 3.01
C ALA A 88 -12.24 -4.04 1.51
N LEU A 89 -11.73 -5.16 0.98
CA LEU A 89 -11.47 -5.29 -0.45
C LEU A 89 -12.77 -5.22 -1.27
N TRP A 90 -13.86 -5.87 -0.84
CA TRP A 90 -15.17 -5.74 -1.45
C TRP A 90 -15.75 -4.33 -1.34
N LYS A 91 -15.66 -3.69 -0.17
CA LYS A 91 -16.09 -2.29 0.00
C LYS A 91 -15.38 -1.35 -0.98
N ALA A 92 -14.13 -1.63 -1.35
CA ALA A 92 -13.39 -0.90 -2.38
C ALA A 92 -13.69 -1.34 -3.83
N ASN A 93 -14.40 -2.44 -4.04
CA ASN A 93 -14.60 -3.08 -5.33
C ASN A 93 -16.04 -3.60 -5.50
N ASN A 94 -17.01 -2.69 -5.50
CA ASN A 94 -18.41 -3.02 -5.80
C ASN A 94 -19.10 -1.90 -6.58
N PRO A 95 -20.29 -2.15 -7.16
CA PRO A 95 -20.99 -1.16 -7.99
C PRO A 95 -21.33 0.16 -7.29
N ALA A 96 -21.54 0.16 -5.97
CA ALA A 96 -21.87 1.38 -5.24
C ALA A 96 -20.64 2.22 -4.87
N THR A 97 -19.44 1.64 -4.88
CA THR A 97 -18.22 2.31 -4.39
C THR A 97 -17.92 3.60 -5.14
N TYR A 98 -18.10 3.62 -6.47
CA TYR A 98 -17.66 4.75 -7.29
C TYR A 98 -18.41 6.04 -6.91
N ASP A 99 -19.74 5.95 -6.85
CA ASP A 99 -20.62 7.09 -6.53
C ASP A 99 -20.41 7.53 -5.08
N LEU A 100 -20.29 6.60 -4.14
CA LEU A 100 -19.98 6.92 -2.74
C LEU A 100 -18.68 7.73 -2.61
N LEU A 101 -17.60 7.28 -3.24
CA LEU A 101 -16.32 7.98 -3.21
C LEU A 101 -16.39 9.33 -3.96
N ALA A 102 -17.15 9.41 -5.05
CA ALA A 102 -17.36 10.65 -5.80
C ALA A 102 -18.12 11.71 -4.97
N ASP A 103 -19.05 11.26 -4.12
CA ASP A 103 -19.79 12.10 -3.17
C ASP A 103 -18.95 12.52 -1.95
N GLY A 104 -17.70 12.06 -1.86
CA GLY A 104 -16.80 12.34 -0.74
C GLY A 104 -17.06 11.49 0.50
N LYS A 105 -17.83 10.39 0.35
CA LYS A 105 -17.99 9.36 1.38
C LYS A 105 -16.82 8.38 1.35
N TRP A 106 -16.81 7.44 2.29
CA TRP A 106 -15.78 6.42 2.39
C TRP A 106 -16.30 5.02 2.07
N ILE A 107 -15.37 4.08 1.91
CA ILE A 107 -15.71 2.67 1.66
C ILE A 107 -16.48 2.04 2.83
N ASP A 108 -16.37 2.61 4.04
CA ASP A 108 -17.13 2.15 5.20
C ASP A 108 -18.61 2.52 5.14
N ASP A 109 -18.98 3.48 4.27
CA ASP A 109 -20.37 3.84 3.96
C ASP A 109 -21.03 2.90 2.94
N VAL A 110 -20.28 1.92 2.40
CA VAL A 110 -20.85 0.89 1.54
C VAL A 110 -21.87 0.07 2.33
N PRO A 111 -23.14 -0.01 1.87
CA PRO A 111 -24.16 -0.78 2.57
C PRO A 111 -23.76 -2.23 2.74
N ASN A 112 -24.10 -2.80 3.90
CA ASN A 112 -23.95 -4.22 4.12
C ASN A 112 -24.83 -5.02 3.17
N ILE A 113 -24.32 -6.15 2.69
CA ILE A 113 -25.09 -7.08 1.90
C ILE A 113 -26.11 -7.76 2.82
N PRO A 114 -27.43 -7.68 2.52
CA PRO A 114 -28.45 -8.37 3.31
C PRO A 114 -28.16 -9.87 3.41
N GLY A 115 -28.15 -10.40 4.63
CA GLY A 115 -27.89 -11.83 4.89
C GLY A 115 -26.42 -12.27 4.71
N ALA A 116 -25.49 -11.35 4.48
CA ALA A 116 -24.06 -11.70 4.50
C ALA A 116 -23.62 -12.14 5.91
N GLN A 117 -22.59 -12.99 5.94
CA GLN A 117 -22.01 -13.46 7.19
C GLN A 117 -21.51 -12.29 8.03
N LEU A 118 -21.81 -12.32 9.33
CA LEU A 118 -21.33 -11.35 10.30
C LEU A 118 -19.81 -11.37 10.36
N SER A 119 -19.20 -10.22 10.56
CA SER A 119 -17.75 -10.03 10.78
C SER A 119 -17.46 -9.78 12.26
N PRO A 120 -16.21 -9.99 12.69
CA PRO A 120 -15.77 -9.64 14.05
C PRO A 120 -16.05 -8.18 14.43
N GLU A 121 -16.05 -7.23 13.47
CA GLU A 121 -16.37 -5.82 13.76
C GLU A 121 -17.78 -5.61 14.36
N PHE A 122 -18.73 -6.53 14.14
CA PHE A 122 -20.06 -6.44 14.73
C PHE A 122 -20.16 -7.08 16.11
N GLN A 123 -19.18 -7.91 16.52
CA GLN A 123 -19.23 -8.63 17.80
C GLN A 123 -19.36 -7.66 18.97
N ALA A 124 -18.57 -6.58 18.99
CA ALA A 124 -18.62 -5.60 20.07
C ALA A 124 -19.99 -4.90 20.16
N ALA A 125 -20.58 -4.52 19.02
CA ALA A 125 -21.88 -3.88 18.99
C ALA A 125 -23.01 -4.84 19.38
N ILE A 126 -22.97 -6.09 18.92
CA ILE A 126 -23.95 -7.13 19.26
C ILE A 126 -23.85 -7.51 20.73
N PHE A 127 -22.64 -7.62 21.28
CA PHE A 127 -22.44 -7.86 22.70
C PHE A 127 -22.95 -6.70 23.54
N ALA A 128 -22.74 -5.44 23.12
CA ALA A 128 -23.26 -4.27 23.82
C ALA A 128 -24.80 -4.19 23.78
N ASP A 129 -25.42 -4.56 22.65
CA ASP A 129 -26.88 -4.54 22.46
C ASP A 129 -27.59 -5.71 23.17
N ARG A 130 -27.02 -6.92 23.10
CA ARG A 130 -27.70 -8.18 23.48
C ARG A 130 -27.01 -8.99 24.57
N GLY A 131 -25.78 -8.62 24.95
CA GLY A 131 -24.95 -9.41 25.87
C GLY A 131 -24.46 -10.74 25.29
N GLU A 132 -24.57 -10.93 23.97
CA GLU A 132 -24.26 -12.19 23.30
C GLU A 132 -22.91 -12.11 22.58
N LEU A 133 -22.04 -13.09 22.86
CA LEU A 133 -20.82 -13.30 22.07
C LEU A 133 -21.17 -14.22 20.90
N ILE A 134 -21.13 -13.67 19.68
CA ILE A 134 -21.35 -14.45 18.47
C ILE A 134 -20.02 -15.05 17.98
N GLU A 135 -20.04 -16.33 17.66
CA GLU A 135 -18.94 -16.97 16.95
C GLU A 135 -19.02 -16.58 15.47
N VAL A 136 -17.89 -16.15 14.92
CA VAL A 136 -17.80 -15.70 13.53
C VAL A 136 -16.77 -16.56 12.81
N ASP A 137 -17.19 -17.22 11.73
CA ASP A 137 -16.26 -17.86 10.80
C ASP A 137 -15.63 -16.81 9.87
N GLU A 138 -14.55 -16.19 10.35
CA GLU A 138 -13.78 -15.20 9.60
C GLU A 138 -13.29 -15.75 8.24
N CYS A 139 -12.96 -17.04 8.19
CA CYS A 139 -12.43 -17.66 6.99
C CYS A 139 -13.53 -17.90 5.93
N ALA A 140 -14.74 -18.26 6.35
CA ALA A 140 -15.90 -18.32 5.46
C ALA A 140 -16.27 -16.93 4.94
N GLN A 141 -16.24 -15.92 5.81
CA GLN A 141 -16.49 -14.54 5.39
C GLN A 141 -15.43 -14.09 4.38
N MET A 142 -14.16 -14.43 4.63
CA MET A 142 -13.08 -14.09 3.72
C MET A 142 -13.31 -14.70 2.34
N ARG A 143 -13.70 -15.99 2.28
CA ARG A 143 -14.01 -16.69 1.02
C ARG A 143 -15.20 -16.06 0.30
N PHE A 144 -16.26 -15.72 1.04
CA PHE A 144 -17.46 -15.07 0.50
C PHE A 144 -17.12 -13.74 -0.19
N TYR A 145 -16.49 -12.80 0.52
CA TYR A 145 -16.16 -11.50 -0.08
C TYR A 145 -15.09 -11.59 -1.17
N ARG A 146 -14.15 -12.53 -1.06
CA ARG A 146 -13.19 -12.80 -2.14
C ARG A 146 -13.91 -13.20 -3.43
N GLY A 147 -14.90 -14.10 -3.33
CA GLY A 147 -15.72 -14.51 -4.48
C GLY A 147 -16.39 -13.31 -5.14
N LEU A 148 -17.07 -12.48 -4.34
CA LEU A 148 -17.74 -11.29 -4.84
C LEU A 148 -16.80 -10.31 -5.55
N VAL A 149 -15.61 -10.07 -4.99
CA VAL A 149 -14.59 -9.21 -5.61
C VAL A 149 -14.13 -9.80 -6.95
N THR A 150 -13.86 -11.11 -7.00
CA THR A 150 -13.41 -11.76 -8.23
C THR A 150 -14.50 -11.76 -9.30
N ASP A 151 -15.76 -11.93 -8.91
CA ASP A 151 -16.90 -11.89 -9.80
C ASP A 151 -17.09 -10.47 -10.35
N PHE A 152 -17.06 -9.44 -9.48
CA PHE A 152 -17.11 -8.05 -9.91
C PHE A 152 -15.97 -7.68 -10.89
N TRP A 153 -14.74 -8.10 -10.62
CA TRP A 153 -13.62 -7.85 -11.53
C TRP A 153 -13.79 -8.54 -12.89
N ARG A 154 -14.37 -9.74 -12.90
CA ARG A 154 -14.58 -10.52 -14.12
C ARG A 154 -15.76 -10.00 -14.94
N GLU A 155 -16.87 -9.69 -14.28
CA GLU A 155 -18.14 -9.34 -14.91
C GLU A 155 -18.25 -7.85 -15.22
N GLN A 156 -17.57 -6.99 -14.45
CA GLN A 156 -17.62 -5.53 -14.58
C GLN A 156 -16.22 -4.89 -14.68
N PRO A 157 -15.36 -5.32 -15.63
CA PRO A 157 -14.00 -4.80 -15.75
C PRO A 157 -13.95 -3.30 -16.04
N GLY A 158 -14.97 -2.76 -16.73
CA GLY A 158 -15.10 -1.32 -17.01
C GLY A 158 -15.32 -0.50 -15.75
N GLU A 159 -16.26 -0.92 -14.89
CA GLU A 159 -16.50 -0.27 -13.59
C GLU A 159 -15.29 -0.40 -12.67
N LYS A 160 -14.64 -1.57 -12.68
CA LYS A 160 -13.36 -1.73 -11.97
C LYS A 160 -12.28 -0.77 -12.48
N GLY A 161 -12.21 -0.54 -13.79
CA GLY A 161 -11.30 0.42 -14.41
C GLY A 161 -11.55 1.85 -13.93
N LYS A 162 -12.82 2.28 -13.85
CA LYS A 162 -13.18 3.60 -13.29
C LYS A 162 -12.75 3.73 -11.83
N LEU A 163 -13.04 2.71 -11.01
CA LEU A 163 -12.61 2.66 -9.60
C LEU A 163 -11.09 2.72 -9.47
N ALA A 164 -10.35 2.01 -10.33
CA ALA A 164 -8.88 2.05 -10.32
C ALA A 164 -8.34 3.46 -10.60
N VAL A 165 -8.89 4.15 -11.61
CA VAL A 165 -8.50 5.53 -11.92
C VAL A 165 -8.87 6.48 -10.78
N GLN A 166 -10.08 6.37 -10.24
CA GLN A 166 -10.53 7.16 -9.09
C GLN A 166 -9.61 6.96 -7.88
N ALA A 167 -9.30 5.70 -7.54
CA ALA A 167 -8.42 5.36 -6.43
C ALA A 167 -6.98 5.88 -6.64
N ALA A 168 -6.45 5.79 -7.86
CA ALA A 168 -5.15 6.39 -8.18
C ALA A 168 -5.18 7.91 -8.02
N GLY A 169 -6.24 8.58 -8.49
CA GLY A 169 -6.46 10.01 -8.28
C GLY A 169 -6.51 10.38 -6.81
N MET A 170 -7.28 9.63 -6.01
CA MET A 170 -7.40 9.84 -4.56
C MET A 170 -6.08 9.63 -3.82
N LEU A 171 -5.26 8.66 -4.23
CA LEU A 171 -3.92 8.43 -3.65
C LEU A 171 -3.01 9.65 -3.85
N TRP A 172 -3.01 10.20 -5.06
CA TRP A 172 -2.11 11.30 -5.45
C TRP A 172 -2.70 12.68 -5.20
N ASN A 173 -3.95 12.75 -4.74
CA ASN A 173 -4.59 14.01 -4.39
C ASN A 173 -3.76 14.73 -3.31
N PRO A 174 -3.40 16.01 -3.52
CA PRO A 174 -2.67 16.79 -2.53
C PRO A 174 -3.50 17.18 -1.30
N THR A 175 -4.83 17.01 -1.35
CA THR A 175 -5.74 17.21 -0.21
C THR A 175 -6.16 15.88 0.42
N PHE A 176 -6.34 15.84 1.75
CA PHE A 176 -7.06 14.74 2.41
C PHE A 176 -8.53 14.78 1.99
N SER A 177 -9.00 13.71 1.34
CA SER A 177 -10.33 13.66 0.72
C SER A 177 -11.40 13.03 1.60
N VAL A 178 -11.05 12.41 2.73
CA VAL A 178 -11.96 11.55 3.49
C VAL A 178 -11.83 11.83 4.98
N GLU A 179 -12.59 12.84 5.41
CA GLU A 179 -13.02 13.19 6.77
C GLU A 179 -13.60 14.61 6.65
N ARG A 180 -14.70 14.73 5.91
CA ARG A 180 -15.44 15.99 5.75
C ARG A 180 -16.43 16.22 6.89
N GLU A 181 -16.31 15.45 7.98
CA GLU A 181 -16.97 15.75 9.24
C GLU A 181 -16.06 16.72 10.00
N GLU A 182 -16.60 17.93 10.18
CA GLU A 182 -15.97 19.08 10.83
C GLU A 182 -14.85 19.76 10.02
N ARG A 183 -15.26 20.66 9.12
CA ARG A 183 -14.41 21.79 8.69
C ARG A 183 -13.84 22.45 9.95
N SER A 184 -12.60 22.13 10.30
CA SER A 184 -11.92 22.75 11.43
C SER A 184 -11.93 24.26 11.22
N GLN A 185 -12.69 25.00 12.02
CA GLN A 185 -12.82 26.44 11.86
C GLN A 185 -11.51 27.15 12.25
N GLY A 186 -11.19 28.27 11.60
CA GLY A 186 -10.02 29.09 11.91
C GLY A 186 -8.72 28.67 11.19
N LEU A 187 -7.57 28.99 11.78
CA LEU A 187 -6.24 28.82 11.18
C LEU A 187 -5.89 27.37 10.81
N VAL A 188 -6.41 26.41 11.58
CA VAL A 188 -6.21 24.97 11.31
C VAL A 188 -6.89 24.56 10.00
N GLY A 189 -8.09 25.09 9.71
CA GLY A 189 -8.78 24.86 8.43
C GLY A 189 -8.01 25.45 7.25
N VAL A 190 -7.51 26.69 7.39
CA VAL A 190 -6.71 27.32 6.33
C VAL A 190 -5.42 26.54 6.04
N ALA A 191 -4.73 26.07 7.08
CA ALA A 191 -3.52 25.26 6.92
C ALA A 191 -3.81 23.92 6.21
N LYS A 192 -4.92 23.25 6.53
CA LYS A 192 -5.34 22.00 5.87
C LYS A 192 -5.82 22.22 4.43
N ASP A 193 -6.62 23.26 4.20
CA ASP A 193 -7.24 23.52 2.90
C ASP A 193 -6.25 24.08 1.87
N TRP A 194 -5.25 24.84 2.31
CA TRP A 194 -4.30 25.53 1.42
C TRP A 194 -2.84 25.19 1.68
N GLY A 195 -2.44 25.08 2.94
CA GLY A 195 -1.05 24.82 3.31
C GLY A 195 -0.59 23.43 2.88
N GLU A 196 -1.33 22.37 3.23
CA GLU A 196 -0.99 21.01 2.86
C GLU A 196 -0.97 20.80 1.34
N PRO A 197 -1.97 21.26 0.55
CA PRO A 197 -1.95 21.06 -0.89
C PRO A 197 -0.84 21.86 -1.58
N LEU A 198 -0.57 23.08 -1.12
CA LEU A 198 0.54 23.88 -1.65
C LEU A 198 1.89 23.21 -1.35
N TYR A 199 2.10 22.76 -0.12
CA TYR A 199 3.31 22.04 0.28
C TYR A 199 3.51 20.78 -0.60
N MET A 200 2.45 19.98 -0.76
CA MET A 200 2.51 18.76 -1.58
C MET A 200 2.72 19.08 -3.07
N GLY A 201 2.10 20.14 -3.59
CA GLY A 201 2.32 20.59 -4.96
C GLY A 201 3.77 20.99 -5.21
N VAL A 202 4.36 21.77 -4.30
CA VAL A 202 5.79 22.14 -4.34
C VAL A 202 6.67 20.89 -4.26
N LEU A 203 6.36 19.96 -3.35
CA LEU A 203 7.07 18.71 -3.19
C LEU A 203 7.06 17.88 -4.48
N TYR A 204 5.90 17.76 -5.15
CA TYR A 204 5.76 17.05 -6.42
C TYR A 204 6.60 17.68 -7.53
N VAL A 205 6.55 19.01 -7.68
CA VAL A 205 7.34 19.71 -8.70
C VAL A 205 8.83 19.45 -8.51
N PHE A 206 9.35 19.62 -7.28
CA PHE A 206 10.76 19.35 -7.00
C PHE A 206 11.11 17.87 -7.11
N ALA A 207 10.21 16.95 -6.75
CA ALA A 207 10.44 15.53 -6.91
C ALA A 207 10.56 15.13 -8.39
N VAL A 208 9.71 15.67 -9.26
CA VAL A 208 9.79 15.47 -10.72
C VAL A 208 11.12 16.00 -11.26
N VAL A 209 11.53 17.21 -10.87
CA VAL A 209 12.85 17.75 -11.26
C VAL A 209 13.98 16.87 -10.74
N GLY A 210 13.90 16.45 -9.47
CA GLY A 210 14.88 15.58 -8.81
C GLY A 210 15.07 14.24 -9.53
N LEU A 211 14.00 13.69 -10.09
CA LEU A 211 14.02 12.44 -10.85
C LEU A 211 14.99 12.49 -12.05
N PHE A 212 15.15 13.65 -12.68
CA PHE A 212 16.10 13.85 -13.78
C PHE A 212 17.53 14.17 -13.32
N LEU A 213 17.75 14.42 -12.03
CA LEU A 213 19.04 14.81 -11.46
C LEU A 213 19.75 13.68 -10.70
N VAL A 214 19.02 12.63 -10.32
CA VAL A 214 19.54 11.43 -9.66
C VAL A 214 20.11 10.43 -10.66
N SER A 215 20.82 9.42 -10.15
CA SER A 215 21.27 8.31 -10.99
C SER A 215 20.09 7.55 -11.60
N ARG A 216 20.23 7.06 -12.83
CA ARG A 216 19.21 6.24 -13.50
C ARG A 216 18.75 5.04 -12.66
N ALA A 217 19.66 4.43 -11.91
CA ALA A 217 19.33 3.31 -11.05
C ALA A 217 18.37 3.71 -9.92
N PHE A 218 18.65 4.83 -9.24
CA PHE A 218 17.76 5.34 -8.21
C PHE A 218 16.42 5.81 -8.78
N ALA A 219 16.42 6.50 -9.93
CA ALA A 219 15.18 6.92 -10.60
C ALA A 219 14.26 5.74 -10.92
N VAL A 220 14.82 4.66 -11.51
CA VAL A 220 14.05 3.45 -11.84
C VAL A 220 13.49 2.80 -10.58
N LEU A 221 14.27 2.70 -9.51
CA LEU A 221 13.79 2.15 -8.23
C LEU A 221 12.66 3.00 -7.65
N ALA A 222 12.84 4.32 -7.55
CA ALA A 222 11.83 5.24 -7.03
C ALA A 222 10.52 5.15 -7.83
N VAL A 223 10.61 5.19 -9.16
CA VAL A 223 9.43 5.05 -10.03
C VAL A 223 8.76 3.69 -9.87
N ALA A 224 9.52 2.59 -9.80
CA ALA A 224 8.96 1.26 -9.62
C ALA A 224 8.20 1.12 -8.29
N LEU A 225 8.73 1.70 -7.22
CA LEU A 225 8.12 1.74 -5.89
C LEU A 225 6.84 2.59 -5.86
N LEU A 226 6.86 3.80 -6.45
CA LEU A 226 5.69 4.67 -6.54
C LEU A 226 4.61 4.09 -7.46
N ALA A 227 5.01 3.45 -8.56
CA ALA A 227 4.11 2.74 -9.46
C ALA A 227 3.47 1.55 -8.74
N TYR A 228 4.24 0.79 -7.97
CA TYR A 228 3.70 -0.28 -7.14
C TYR A 228 2.64 0.22 -6.15
N ASN A 229 2.92 1.30 -5.42
CA ASN A 229 1.94 1.89 -4.50
C ASN A 229 0.67 2.36 -5.23
N THR A 230 0.83 2.91 -6.43
CA THR A 230 -0.30 3.32 -7.29
C THR A 230 -1.12 2.12 -7.74
N LEU A 231 -0.48 1.04 -8.18
CA LEU A 231 -1.16 -0.19 -8.57
C LEU A 231 -1.86 -0.85 -7.37
N ALA A 232 -1.24 -0.82 -6.19
CA ALA A 232 -1.89 -1.27 -4.97
C ALA A 232 -3.14 -0.41 -4.67
N ALA A 233 -3.05 0.91 -4.77
CA ALA A 233 -4.23 1.77 -4.63
C ALA A 233 -5.30 1.48 -5.69
N MET A 234 -4.92 1.13 -6.93
CA MET A 234 -5.86 0.74 -7.98
C MET A 234 -6.58 -0.57 -7.68
N VAL A 235 -5.95 -1.53 -6.98
CA VAL A 235 -6.58 -2.81 -6.57
C VAL A 235 -7.47 -2.61 -5.35
N PHE A 236 -6.98 -1.85 -4.38
CA PHE A 236 -7.67 -1.50 -3.14
C PHE A 236 -8.40 -0.16 -3.31
N VAL A 237 -8.61 0.58 -2.22
CA VAL A 237 -8.96 2.00 -2.27
C VAL A 237 -7.72 2.85 -2.02
N GLY A 238 -7.56 3.91 -2.82
CA GLY A 238 -6.51 4.90 -2.65
C GLY A 238 -6.92 5.98 -1.65
N ASN A 239 -5.97 6.37 -0.81
CA ASN A 239 -6.12 7.47 0.14
C ASN A 239 -4.70 7.94 0.52
N VAL A 240 -4.56 9.22 0.85
CA VAL A 240 -3.32 9.85 1.31
C VAL A 240 -2.65 9.06 2.43
N ARG A 241 -3.41 8.46 3.37
CA ARG A 241 -2.85 7.62 4.44
C ARG A 241 -2.01 6.43 3.94
N TYR A 242 -2.28 5.94 2.73
CA TYR A 242 -1.51 4.89 2.09
C TYR A 242 -0.35 5.43 1.22
N ARG A 243 -0.35 6.73 0.90
CA ARG A 243 0.77 7.43 0.26
C ARG A 243 1.85 7.83 1.27
N VAL A 244 1.47 8.27 2.47
CA VAL A 244 2.39 8.80 3.50
C VAL A 244 3.66 7.96 3.70
N PRO A 245 3.61 6.61 3.82
CA PRO A 245 4.83 5.80 3.97
C PRO A 245 5.80 5.86 2.79
N TRP A 246 5.37 6.39 1.64
CA TRP A 246 6.15 6.54 0.41
C TRP A 246 6.58 7.98 0.14
N ASP A 247 6.05 8.96 0.87
CA ASP A 247 6.36 10.39 0.67
C ASP A 247 7.87 10.68 0.89
N PHE A 248 8.58 9.84 1.64
CA PHE A 248 10.04 9.95 1.78
C PHE A 248 10.77 9.86 0.43
N LEU A 249 10.27 9.09 -0.54
CA LEU A 249 10.87 9.03 -1.89
C LEU A 249 10.72 10.36 -2.61
N LEU A 250 9.55 10.98 -2.49
CA LEU A 250 9.30 12.31 -3.05
C LEU A 250 10.20 13.35 -2.39
N ALA A 251 10.33 13.30 -1.06
CA ALA A 251 11.21 14.18 -0.30
C ALA A 251 12.69 14.01 -0.66
N LEU A 252 13.16 12.77 -0.86
CA LEU A 252 14.54 12.52 -1.31
C LEU A 252 14.79 13.10 -2.70
N LEU A 253 13.88 12.89 -3.65
CA LEU A 253 13.99 13.46 -5.00
C LEU A 253 13.95 14.99 -4.96
N ALA A 254 13.00 15.57 -4.23
CA ALA A 254 12.89 17.01 -4.06
C ALA A 254 14.14 17.62 -3.41
N GLY A 255 14.69 16.97 -2.39
CA GLY A 255 15.92 17.37 -1.72
C GLY A 255 17.12 17.43 -2.67
N VAL A 256 17.24 16.48 -3.61
CA VAL A 256 18.29 16.52 -4.65
C VAL A 256 18.13 17.74 -5.56
N ALA A 257 16.90 18.06 -5.99
CA ALA A 257 16.64 19.24 -6.81
C ALA A 257 17.02 20.53 -6.08
N LEU A 258 16.58 20.68 -4.83
CA LEU A 258 16.90 21.83 -3.99
C LEU A 258 18.40 21.96 -3.73
N ALA A 259 19.10 20.88 -3.41
CA ALA A 259 20.54 20.89 -3.19
C ALA A 259 21.32 21.35 -4.44
N ARG A 260 20.88 20.93 -5.64
CA ARG A 260 21.48 21.37 -6.91
C ARG A 260 21.22 22.84 -7.21
N LEU A 261 20.02 23.34 -6.94
CA LEU A 261 19.68 24.76 -7.10
C LEU A 261 20.51 25.63 -6.14
N TRP A 262 20.62 25.21 -4.88
CA TRP A 262 21.43 25.90 -3.88
C TRP A 262 22.91 25.96 -4.25
N ALA A 263 23.47 24.85 -4.74
CA ALA A 263 24.85 24.80 -5.21
C ALA A 263 25.11 25.76 -6.39
N ARG A 264 24.15 25.88 -7.31
CA ARG A 264 24.24 26.84 -8.43
C ARG A 264 24.11 28.29 -7.98
N ALA A 265 23.23 28.57 -7.02
CA ALA A 265 23.05 29.91 -6.48
C ALA A 265 24.32 30.41 -5.77
N ARG A 266 25.03 29.54 -5.05
CA ARG A 266 26.31 29.90 -4.40
C ARG A 266 27.51 30.04 -5.34
N ALA A 267 27.39 29.54 -6.57
CA ALA A 267 28.45 29.62 -7.58
C ALA A 267 28.33 30.86 -8.47
N ARG A 268 27.26 31.65 -8.29
CA ARG A 268 27.02 32.94 -8.95
C ARG A 268 27.31 34.06 -7.97
#